data_AF-A0A947JX06-F1
#
_entry.id   AF-A0A947JX06-F1
#
_cell.length_a   1.000
_cell.length_b   1.000
_cell.length_c   1.000
_cell.angle_alpha   90.00
_cell.angle_beta   90.00
_cell.angle_gamma   90.00
#
_symmetry.space_group_name_H-M   'P 1'
#
loop_
_entity.id
_entity.type
_entity.pdbx_description
1 polymer ?
#
loop_
_entity_poly.entity_id
_entity_poly.type
_entity_poly.pdbx_seq_one_letter_code
_entity_poly.pdbx_strand_id
1 'polypeptide(L)'
;LLSSKKIFNNQTGGLQISTADVNSKGKFKEELIVYSRENGQINIYKYKNNHNLQNIFSEKPYTNVADIDVSFANLDADYRAELLISPLKGAGSLKVFDFSGTFSQVGGFSPYSTNFTGGVNLGQ
;
A
#
# COMPACT_ATOMS: atom_id res chain seq x y z
N LEU A 1 -10.18 25.29 -16.77
CA LEU A 1 -10.71 24.01 -17.29
C LEU A 1 -10.18 22.89 -16.41
N LEU A 2 -11.04 22.08 -15.80
CA LEU A 2 -10.62 20.82 -15.19
C LEU A 2 -10.56 19.76 -16.29
N SER A 3 -9.46 19.01 -16.37
CA SER A 3 -9.31 17.87 -17.28
C SER A 3 -9.42 16.56 -16.50
N SER A 4 -10.07 15.56 -17.09
CA SER A 4 -10.17 14.21 -16.53
C SER A 4 -9.47 13.20 -17.44
N LYS A 5 -8.75 12.24 -16.86
CA LYS A 5 -8.08 11.16 -17.59
C LYS A 5 -8.43 9.82 -16.96
N LYS A 6 -8.93 8.88 -17.77
CA LYS A 6 -9.12 7.49 -17.35
C LYS A 6 -7.77 6.79 -17.34
N ILE A 7 -7.31 6.34 -16.17
CA ILE A 7 -6.01 5.66 -16.02
C ILE A 7 -6.17 4.14 -15.96
N PHE A 8 -7.23 3.66 -15.30
CA PHE A 8 -7.51 2.23 -15.15
C PHE A 8 -8.68 1.82 -16.05
N ASN A 9 -8.48 0.79 -16.86
CA ASN A 9 -9.46 0.38 -17.87
C ASN A 9 -10.33 -0.80 -17.42
N ASN A 10 -9.74 -1.80 -16.74
CA ASN A 10 -10.41 -3.06 -16.37
C ASN A 10 -10.11 -3.46 -14.91
N GLN A 11 -9.91 -2.50 -14.01
CA GLN A 11 -9.76 -2.82 -12.59
C GLN A 11 -11.12 -3.14 -11.98
N THR A 12 -11.25 -4.37 -11.50
CA THR A 12 -12.42 -4.89 -10.77
C THR A 12 -12.19 -4.80 -9.26
N GLY A 13 -10.93 -4.80 -8.83
CA GLY A 13 -10.53 -4.48 -7.46
C GLY A 13 -10.82 -3.02 -7.13
N GLY A 14 -11.16 -2.75 -5.87
CA GLY A 14 -11.37 -1.39 -5.39
C GLY A 14 -10.11 -0.54 -5.59
N LEU A 15 -10.30 0.72 -6.01
CA LEU A 15 -9.24 1.72 -6.03
C LEU A 15 -9.29 2.53 -4.74
N GLN A 16 -8.13 2.70 -4.13
CA GLN A 16 -7.94 3.58 -2.99
C GLN A 16 -6.85 4.60 -3.29
N ILE A 17 -6.94 5.71 -2.57
CA ILE A 17 -6.05 6.85 -2.73
C ILE A 17 -5.59 7.25 -1.33
N SER A 18 -4.29 7.43 -1.18
CA SER A 18 -3.67 7.94 0.04
C SER A 18 -2.57 8.94 -0.34
N THR A 19 -2.15 9.77 0.61
CA THR A 19 -0.97 10.63 0.46
C THR A 19 0.14 10.10 1.35
N ALA A 20 1.35 9.98 0.82
CA ALA A 20 2.53 9.53 1.58
C ALA A 20 3.82 10.06 0.93
N ASP A 21 4.83 10.41 1.74
CA ASP A 21 6.18 10.66 1.21
C ASP A 21 6.89 9.32 1.02
N VAL A 22 7.06 8.90 -0.23
CA VAL A 22 7.62 7.59 -0.60
C VAL A 22 8.97 7.72 -1.31
N ASN A 23 9.62 8.89 -1.29
CA ASN A 23 10.92 9.06 -1.96
C ASN A 23 11.97 9.91 -1.23
N SER A 24 11.60 10.57 -0.11
CA SER A 24 12.48 11.31 0.81
C SER A 24 13.72 11.97 0.19
N LYS A 25 13.54 12.80 -0.83
CA LYS A 25 14.55 13.83 -1.16
C LYS A 25 14.45 15.08 -0.27
N GLY A 26 13.63 15.02 0.78
CA GLY A 26 13.50 16.06 1.79
C GLY A 26 12.31 17.01 1.56
N LYS A 27 11.67 17.32 2.70
CA LYS A 27 10.64 18.34 2.97
C LYS A 27 9.40 18.32 2.07
N PHE A 28 8.43 17.50 2.49
CA PHE A 28 6.99 17.73 2.32
C PHE A 28 6.46 17.66 0.89
N LYS A 29 6.92 16.69 0.10
CA LYS A 29 6.15 16.28 -1.08
C LYS A 29 5.47 14.97 -0.75
N GLU A 30 4.31 15.09 -0.13
CA GLU A 30 3.33 14.02 -0.15
C GLU A 30 3.08 13.64 -1.61
N GLU A 31 3.38 12.40 -1.96
CA GLU A 31 2.95 11.85 -3.23
C GLU A 31 1.50 11.42 -3.12
N LEU A 32 0.75 11.72 -4.18
CA LEU A 32 -0.50 11.01 -4.40
C LEU A 32 -0.16 9.55 -4.76
N ILE A 33 -0.59 8.66 -3.88
CA ILE A 33 -0.49 7.23 -4.06
C ILE A 33 -1.87 6.69 -4.39
N VAL A 34 -1.95 6.01 -5.52
CA VAL A 34 -3.14 5.27 -5.92
C VAL A 34 -2.79 3.80 -5.86
N TYR A 35 -3.68 2.99 -5.31
CA TYR A 35 -3.44 1.55 -5.28
C TYR A 35 -4.71 0.77 -5.57
N SER A 36 -4.51 -0.39 -6.20
CA SER A 36 -5.56 -1.38 -6.42
C SER A 36 -5.29 -2.62 -5.59
N ARG A 37 -6.37 -3.20 -5.07
CA ARG A 37 -6.36 -4.44 -4.30
C ARG A 37 -7.31 -5.42 -4.97
N GLU A 38 -6.76 -6.47 -5.57
CA GLU A 38 -7.57 -7.49 -6.24
C GLU A 38 -7.02 -8.87 -5.89
N ASN A 39 -7.83 -9.73 -5.29
CA ASN A 39 -7.43 -11.10 -4.93
C ASN A 39 -6.12 -11.15 -4.10
N GLY A 40 -5.95 -10.20 -3.18
CA GLY A 40 -4.75 -10.04 -2.35
C GLY A 40 -3.51 -9.50 -3.08
N GLN A 41 -3.60 -9.17 -4.38
CA GLN A 41 -2.56 -8.46 -5.10
C GLN A 41 -2.68 -6.96 -4.80
N ILE A 42 -1.56 -6.32 -4.48
CA ILE A 42 -1.45 -4.87 -4.42
C ILE A 42 -0.66 -4.36 -5.61
N ASN A 43 -1.08 -3.22 -6.17
CA ASN A 43 -0.28 -2.42 -7.09
C ASN A 43 -0.29 -0.98 -6.60
N ILE A 44 0.88 -0.37 -6.47
CA ILE A 44 1.03 1.01 -5.98
C ILE A 44 1.56 1.88 -7.11
N TYR A 45 0.84 2.96 -7.34
CA TYR A 45 1.12 3.91 -8.38
C TYR A 45 1.48 5.25 -7.78
N LYS A 46 2.64 5.77 -8.20
CA LYS A 46 3.06 7.14 -7.92
C LYS A 46 2.54 8.07 -8.99
N TYR A 47 1.84 9.13 -8.58
CA TYR A 47 1.49 10.22 -9.50
C TYR A 47 2.74 11.00 -9.94
N LYS A 48 2.83 11.24 -11.25
CA LYS A 48 3.83 12.08 -11.90
C LYS A 48 3.16 13.25 -12.60
N ASN A 49 3.97 14.27 -12.90
CA ASN A 49 3.57 15.40 -13.73
C ASN A 49 2.86 14.95 -15.01
N ASN A 50 1.98 15.81 -15.54
CA ASN A 50 1.19 15.57 -16.76
C ASN A 50 0.17 14.43 -16.65
N HIS A 51 -0.40 14.20 -15.46
CA HIS A 51 -1.46 13.20 -15.23
C HIS A 51 -1.04 11.76 -15.58
N ASN A 52 0.21 11.39 -15.27
CA ASN A 52 0.71 10.04 -15.48
C ASN A 52 0.90 9.32 -14.15
N LEU A 53 0.64 8.01 -14.14
CA LEU A 53 0.93 7.14 -13.02
C LEU A 53 2.11 6.24 -13.38
N GLN A 54 3.08 6.10 -12.47
CA GLN A 54 4.11 5.07 -12.56
C GLN A 54 3.77 3.97 -11.55
N ASN A 55 3.62 2.73 -12.01
CA ASN A 55 3.64 1.59 -11.09
C ASN A 55 5.03 1.48 -10.47
N ILE A 56 5.11 1.54 -9.14
CA ILE A 56 6.35 1.48 -8.38
C ILE A 56 6.45 0.24 -7.49
N PHE A 57 5.34 -0.48 -7.28
CA PHE A 57 5.31 -1.69 -6.45
C PHE A 57 4.16 -2.60 -6.86
N SER A 58 4.45 -3.88 -7.01
CA SER A 58 3.46 -4.93 -7.27
C SER A 58 3.83 -6.16 -6.47
N GLU A 59 2.97 -6.56 -5.54
CA GLU A 59 3.24 -7.68 -4.63
C GLU A 59 1.97 -8.45 -4.26
N LYS A 60 2.11 -9.75 -3.95
CA LYS A 60 1.04 -10.57 -3.39
C LYS A 60 1.47 -11.07 -2.01
N PRO A 61 1.36 -10.22 -0.97
CA PRO A 61 1.99 -10.46 0.32
C PRO A 61 1.42 -11.68 1.05
N TYR A 62 0.17 -12.07 0.76
CA TYR A 62 -0.46 -13.24 1.38
C TYR A 62 -1.03 -14.17 0.32
N THR A 63 -0.85 -15.47 0.53
CA THR A 63 -1.48 -16.50 -0.28
C THR A 63 -2.92 -16.70 0.18
N ASN A 64 -3.82 -16.99 -0.76
CA ASN A 64 -5.21 -17.37 -0.49
C ASN A 64 -6.06 -16.35 0.31
N VAL A 65 -5.68 -15.06 0.31
CA VAL A 65 -6.54 -13.99 0.83
C VAL A 65 -7.32 -13.35 -0.30
N ALA A 66 -8.61 -13.10 -0.08
CA ALA A 66 -9.45 -12.42 -1.04
C ALA A 66 -9.14 -10.91 -1.09
N ASP A 67 -8.86 -10.32 0.08
CA ASP A 67 -8.66 -8.89 0.24
C ASP A 67 -7.66 -8.56 1.36
N ILE A 68 -7.05 -7.39 1.24
CA ILE A 68 -5.99 -6.89 2.12
C ILE A 68 -6.29 -5.46 2.54
N ASP A 69 -5.79 -5.01 3.68
CA ASP A 69 -5.78 -3.61 4.07
C ASP A 69 -4.38 -3.02 3.92
N VAL A 70 -4.33 -1.71 3.68
CA VAL A 70 -3.09 -0.99 3.37
C VAL A 70 -3.06 0.32 4.13
N SER A 71 -1.93 0.59 4.78
CA SER A 71 -1.66 1.87 5.43
C SER A 71 -0.20 2.29 5.19
N PHE A 72 0.06 3.58 5.34
CA PHE A 72 1.38 4.18 5.15
C PHE A 72 1.73 4.95 6.41
N ALA A 73 2.89 4.67 7.00
CA ALA A 73 3.35 5.37 8.19
C ALA A 73 4.87 5.37 8.27
N ASN A 74 5.45 6.46 8.79
CA ASN A 74 6.86 6.51 9.13
C ASN A 74 7.06 5.84 10.51
N LEU A 75 7.56 4.62 10.52
CA LEU A 75 7.73 3.75 11.68
C LEU A 75 9.15 3.77 12.24
N ASP A 76 10.14 4.22 11.47
CA ASP A 76 11.56 4.21 11.85
C ASP A 76 12.20 5.61 12.01
N ALA A 77 11.39 6.67 11.82
CA ALA A 77 11.75 8.08 11.94
C ALA A 77 12.74 8.61 10.89
N ASP A 78 12.81 7.99 9.71
CA ASP A 78 13.73 8.41 8.63
C ASP A 78 13.13 9.41 7.60
N TYR A 79 11.86 9.80 7.81
CA TYR A 79 11.04 10.68 6.95
C TYR A 79 10.49 10.04 5.67
N ARG A 80 10.68 8.74 5.45
CA ARG A 80 9.94 7.93 4.48
C ARG A 80 8.78 7.26 5.19
N ALA A 81 7.73 6.96 4.43
CA ALA A 81 6.67 6.09 4.92
C ALA A 81 6.98 4.63 4.56
N GLU A 82 6.79 3.73 5.52
CA GLU A 82 6.70 2.29 5.30
C GLU A 82 5.30 1.92 4.83
N LEU A 83 5.21 0.84 4.07
CA LEU A 83 3.97 0.17 3.70
C LEU A 83 3.58 -0.86 4.74
N LEU A 84 2.38 -0.76 5.28
CA LEU A 84 1.79 -1.80 6.10
C LEU A 84 0.72 -2.52 5.29
N ILE A 85 0.78 -3.86 5.27
CA ILE A 85 -0.23 -4.69 4.60
C ILE A 85 -0.69 -5.82 5.51
N SER A 86 -2.01 -5.96 5.66
CA SER A 86 -2.66 -7.04 6.40
C SER A 86 -3.76 -7.71 5.59
N PRO A 87 -4.15 -8.96 5.89
CA PRO A 87 -5.41 -9.52 5.39
C PRO A 87 -6.61 -8.87 6.07
N LEU A 88 -7.67 -8.56 5.33
CA LEU A 88 -8.95 -8.12 5.92
C LEU A 88 -9.76 -9.27 6.52
N LYS A 89 -9.37 -10.51 6.25
CA LYS A 89 -9.96 -11.73 6.81
C LYS A 89 -8.90 -12.83 6.87
N GLY A 90 -9.01 -13.73 7.85
CA GLY A 90 -8.06 -14.82 8.05
C GLY A 90 -6.96 -14.40 9.01
N ALA A 91 -5.70 -14.66 8.63
CA ALA A 91 -4.55 -14.44 9.51
C ALA A 91 -4.52 -13.02 10.08
N GLY A 92 -4.35 -12.92 11.41
CA GLY A 92 -4.18 -11.66 12.12
C GLY A 92 -2.75 -11.15 12.09
N SER A 93 -2.07 -11.22 10.95
CA SER A 93 -0.69 -10.76 10.77
C SER A 93 -0.62 -9.55 9.85
N LEU A 94 0.46 -8.80 10.00
CA LEU A 94 0.81 -7.69 9.12
C LEU A 94 2.26 -7.82 8.63
N LYS A 95 2.51 -7.26 7.45
CA LYS A 95 3.83 -7.17 6.82
C LYS A 95 4.17 -5.71 6.63
N VAL A 96 5.44 -5.38 6.84
CA VAL A 96 5.99 -4.03 6.71
C VAL A 96 7.00 -4.04 5.57
N PHE A 97 6.83 -3.15 4.60
CA PHE A 97 7.77 -2.95 3.49
C PHE A 97 8.33 -1.55 3.54
N ASP A 98 9.63 -1.44 3.29
CA ASP A 98 10.31 -0.16 3.16
C ASP A 98 10.18 0.35 1.72
N PHE A 99 9.86 1.63 1.55
CA PHE A 99 9.80 2.31 0.26
C PHE A 99 11.18 2.80 -0.23
N SER A 100 12.30 2.37 0.36
CA SER A 100 13.67 2.75 -0.01
C SER A 100 14.17 2.19 -1.35
N GLY A 101 13.47 2.46 -2.46
CA GLY A 101 13.90 2.09 -3.81
C GLY A 101 13.95 0.59 -4.13
N THR A 102 13.99 -0.29 -3.13
CA THR A 102 14.04 -1.75 -3.25
C THR A 102 12.71 -2.43 -2.87
N PHE A 103 11.80 -1.72 -2.20
CA PHE A 103 10.48 -2.23 -1.82
C PHE A 103 10.53 -3.57 -1.07
N SER A 104 11.55 -3.73 -0.23
CA SER A 104 11.79 -4.98 0.50
C SER A 104 10.93 -5.06 1.75
N GLN A 105 10.45 -6.26 2.07
CA GLN A 105 9.83 -6.52 3.37
C GLN A 105 10.89 -6.37 4.47
N VAL A 106 10.73 -5.38 5.34
CA VAL A 106 11.65 -5.08 6.45
C VAL A 106 11.16 -5.60 7.79
N GLY A 107 9.89 -6.01 7.87
CA GLY A 107 9.33 -6.53 9.11
C GLY A 107 7.93 -7.13 8.96
N GLY A 108 7.34 -7.44 10.10
CA GLY A 108 6.00 -7.97 10.23
C GLY A 108 5.79 -8.59 11.61
N PHE A 109 4.54 -8.61 12.07
CA PHE A 109 4.18 -9.23 13.33
C PHE A 109 2.72 -9.69 13.34
N SER A 110 2.39 -10.57 14.28
CA SER A 110 1.02 -11.05 14.53
C SER A 110 0.54 -10.51 15.86
N PRO A 111 -0.23 -9.40 15.89
CA PRO A 111 -0.76 -8.84 17.13
C PRO A 111 -1.75 -9.76 17.86
N TYR A 112 -2.35 -10.71 17.15
CA TYR A 112 -3.35 -11.63 17.68
C TYR A 112 -2.80 -13.05 17.81
N SER A 113 -3.54 -13.89 18.55
CA SER A 113 -3.21 -15.31 18.67
C SER A 113 -3.21 -16.00 17.30
N THR A 114 -2.49 -17.12 17.19
CA THR A 114 -2.43 -17.92 15.95
C THR A 114 -3.78 -18.47 15.51
N ASN A 115 -4.77 -18.52 16.42
CA ASN A 115 -6.12 -18.99 16.15
C ASN A 115 -7.08 -17.86 15.74
N PHE A 116 -6.63 -16.60 15.76
CA PHE A 116 -7.44 -15.47 15.33
C PHE A 116 -7.60 -15.48 13.81
N THR A 117 -8.85 -15.31 13.34
CA THR A 117 -9.23 -15.38 11.93
C THR A 117 -9.95 -14.13 11.42
N GLY A 118 -9.99 -13.05 12.21
CA GLY A 118 -10.73 -11.84 11.91
C GLY A 118 -10.05 -10.88 10.92
N GLY A 119 -8.78 -11.10 10.58
CA GLY A 119 -7.98 -10.13 9.84
C GLY A 119 -7.66 -8.86 10.65
N VAL A 120 -6.89 -7.95 10.05
CA VAL A 120 -6.48 -6.69 10.69
C VAL A 120 -6.90 -5.52 9.81
N ASN A 121 -7.62 -4.56 10.40
CA ASN A 121 -7.83 -3.24 9.81
C ASN A 121 -6.74 -2.30 10.34
N LEU A 122 -6.04 -1.62 9.45
CA LEU A 122 -4.85 -0.82 9.78
C LEU A 122 -5.18 0.65 10.09
N GLY A 123 -6.40 1.11 9.81
CA GLY A 123 -6.76 2.52 9.87
C GLY A 123 -6.06 3.33 8.77
N GLN A 124 -6.79 4.32 8.22
CA GLN A 124 -6.25 5.33 7.32
C GLN A 124 -6.39 6.71 7.94
#